data_AF-A0AAV0A6M5-F1
#
_entry.id   AF-A0AAV0A6M5-F1
#
_cell.length_a   1.000
_cell.length_b   1.000
_cell.length_c   1.000
_cell.angle_alpha   90.00
_cell.angle_beta   90.00
_cell.angle_gamma   90.00
#
_symmetry.space_group_name_H-M   'P 1'
#
loop_
_entity.id
_entity.type
_entity.pdbx_description
1 polymer ?
#
loop_
_entity_poly.entity_id
_entity_poly.type
_entity_poly.pdbx_seq_one_letter_code
_entity_poly.pdbx_strand_id
1 'polypeptide(L)'
;MSTAMNFGTKSFQPRPPDKGSFPLDHFGECKSFKEKFMKCLRDKNFENALCRNESKEYLMCRMQRQLMAPEPLEKLGFRDLMDEKPEAKDKY
;
A
#
# COMPACT_ATOMS: atom_id res chain seq x y z
N MET A 1 6.14 37.25 -27.04
CA MET A 1 5.22 36.31 -27.72
C MET A 1 5.32 34.98 -26.98
N SER A 2 4.27 34.64 -26.23
CA SER A 2 4.21 33.49 -25.33
C SER A 2 3.89 32.23 -26.11
N THR A 3 4.79 31.24 -26.13
CA THR A 3 4.53 29.91 -26.67
C THR A 3 3.78 29.08 -25.64
N ALA A 4 2.49 28.85 -25.89
CA ALA A 4 1.63 27.99 -25.09
C ALA A 4 2.08 26.52 -25.18
N MET A 5 2.36 25.89 -24.04
CA MET A 5 2.61 24.46 -23.94
C MET A 5 1.27 23.73 -23.80
N ASN A 6 0.87 23.02 -24.87
CA ASN A 6 -0.26 22.09 -24.85
C ASN A 6 0.09 20.89 -23.97
N PHE A 7 -0.54 20.78 -22.80
CA PHE A 7 -0.53 19.57 -21.97
C PHE A 7 -1.41 18.49 -22.63
N GLY A 8 -0.93 17.95 -23.74
CA GLY A 8 -1.52 16.76 -24.36
C GLY A 8 -1.48 15.61 -23.37
N THR A 9 -2.64 14.98 -23.18
CA THR A 9 -2.87 13.76 -22.40
C THR A 9 -2.06 12.60 -22.97
N LYS A 10 -0.75 12.60 -22.72
CA LYS A 10 0.10 11.45 -23.02
C LYS A 10 -0.38 10.33 -22.12
N SER A 11 -1.01 9.32 -22.70
CA SER A 11 -1.40 8.11 -21.99
C SER A 11 -0.17 7.58 -21.25
N PHE A 12 -0.28 7.51 -19.92
CA PHE A 12 0.79 6.99 -19.08
C PHE A 12 0.87 5.49 -19.33
N GLN A 13 1.65 5.08 -20.33
CA GLN A 13 2.05 3.69 -20.52
C GLN A 13 3.36 3.48 -19.76
N PRO A 14 3.31 2.96 -18.52
CA PRO A 14 4.54 2.63 -17.81
C PRO A 14 5.27 1.53 -18.59
N ARG A 15 6.49 1.84 -19.05
CA ARG A 15 7.40 0.83 -19.59
C ARG A 15 8.10 0.12 -18.43
N PRO A 16 8.00 -1.21 -18.29
CA PRO A 16 8.90 -1.93 -17.40
C PRO A 16 10.35 -1.80 -17.93
N PRO A 17 11.38 -1.54 -17.11
CA PRO A 17 11.42 -1.43 -15.65
C PRO A 17 11.63 0.02 -15.15
N ASP A 18 11.20 1.04 -15.89
CA ASP A 18 11.44 2.45 -15.53
C ASP A 18 10.72 2.86 -14.21
N LYS A 19 9.78 2.05 -13.72
CA LYS A 19 9.20 2.14 -12.36
C LYS A 19 9.45 0.90 -11.50
N GLY A 20 10.53 0.17 -11.79
CA GLY A 20 11.02 -0.94 -11.01
C GLY A 20 9.98 -2.03 -10.73
N SER A 21 10.08 -3.12 -11.48
CA SER A 21 10.04 -4.45 -10.84
C SER A 21 11.35 -4.61 -10.03
N PHE A 22 11.68 -3.62 -9.19
CA PHE A 22 12.62 -3.84 -8.11
C PHE A 22 11.94 -4.87 -7.22
N PRO A 23 12.63 -5.89 -6.70
CA PRO A 23 12.02 -7.03 -6.01
C PRO A 23 11.32 -6.57 -4.72
N LEU A 24 10.17 -5.93 -4.86
CA LEU A 24 9.28 -5.39 -3.83
C LEU A 24 8.64 -6.52 -3.01
N ASP A 25 8.85 -7.75 -3.46
CA ASP A 25 8.63 -9.02 -2.80
C ASP A 25 9.78 -9.94 -3.21
N HIS A 26 10.90 -9.89 -2.49
CA HIS A 26 12.08 -10.70 -2.77
C HIS A 26 11.75 -12.20 -2.82
N PHE A 27 10.74 -12.63 -2.04
CA PHE A 27 10.17 -14.00 -2.06
C PHE A 27 8.67 -14.08 -1.71
N GLY A 28 7.91 -12.98 -1.83
CA GLY A 28 6.50 -12.97 -1.41
C GLY A 28 6.29 -13.04 0.10
N GLU A 29 7.18 -12.42 0.88
CA GLU A 29 7.18 -12.46 2.36
C GLU A 29 5.88 -11.92 2.97
N CYS A 30 5.21 -11.00 2.27
CA CYS A 30 3.93 -10.42 2.69
C CYS A 30 2.72 -10.94 1.89
N LYS A 31 2.87 -12.08 1.20
CA LYS A 31 1.83 -12.66 0.33
C LYS A 31 0.53 -12.95 1.07
N SER A 32 0.59 -13.47 2.30
CA SER A 32 -0.60 -13.75 3.12
C SER A 32 -1.41 -12.48 3.41
N PHE A 33 -0.76 -11.38 3.78
CA PHE A 33 -1.41 -10.08 4.01
C PHE A 33 -1.96 -9.48 2.72
N LYS A 34 -1.22 -9.60 1.61
CA LYS A 34 -1.70 -9.21 0.28
C LYS A 34 -2.98 -9.96 -0.09
N GLU A 35 -3.01 -11.27 0.11
CA GLU A 35 -4.17 -12.11 -0.21
C GLU A 35 -5.39 -11.73 0.64
N LYS A 36 -5.20 -11.46 1.93
CA LYS A 36 -6.28 -10.95 2.81
C LYS A 36 -6.82 -9.61 2.30
N PHE A 37 -5.95 -8.66 1.98
CA PHE A 37 -6.37 -7.36 1.45
C PHE A 37 -7.10 -7.50 0.11
N MET A 38 -6.58 -8.32 -0.80
CA MET A 38 -7.22 -8.58 -2.10
C MET A 38 -8.55 -9.33 -1.96
N LYS A 39 -8.68 -10.21 -0.97
CA LYS A 39 -9.95 -10.86 -0.64
C LYS A 39 -10.96 -9.82 -0.17
N CYS A 40 -10.59 -8.97 0.79
CA CYS A 40 -11.47 -7.90 1.26
C CYS A 40 -11.94 -7.01 0.10
N LEU A 41 -11.03 -6.60 -0.79
CA LEU A 41 -11.42 -5.80 -1.96
C LEU A 41 -12.44 -6.53 -2.83
N ARG A 42 -12.23 -7.81 -3.15
CA ARG A 42 -13.21 -8.57 -3.95
C ARG A 42 -14.57 -8.67 -3.25
N ASP A 43 -14.57 -8.91 -1.94
CA ASP A 43 -15.80 -9.06 -1.14
C ASP A 43 -16.55 -7.72 -0.96
N LYS A 44 -15.84 -6.58 -1.07
CA LYS A 44 -16.35 -5.21 -0.88
C LYS A 44 -16.40 -4.39 -2.16
N ASN A 45 -16.50 -5.04 -3.33
CA ASN A 45 -16.60 -4.38 -4.65
C ASN A 45 -15.46 -3.38 -4.93
N PHE A 46 -14.25 -3.70 -4.48
CA PHE A 46 -13.02 -2.92 -4.60
C PHE A 46 -13.05 -1.56 -3.89
N GLU A 47 -13.91 -1.41 -2.88
CA GLU A 47 -13.91 -0.23 -2.00
C GLU A 47 -12.77 -0.29 -0.98
N ASN A 48 -11.69 0.44 -1.26
CA ASN A 48 -10.50 0.50 -0.39
C ASN A 48 -10.80 1.03 1.03
N ALA A 49 -11.77 1.93 1.17
CA ALA A 49 -12.14 2.53 2.46
C ALA A 49 -12.69 1.48 3.46
N LEU A 50 -13.24 0.38 2.96
CA LEU A 50 -13.75 -0.71 3.81
C LEU A 50 -12.66 -1.74 4.17
N CYS A 51 -11.50 -1.69 3.50
CA CYS A 51 -10.39 -2.62 3.66
C CYS A 51 -9.13 -1.94 4.25
N ARG A 52 -9.33 -0.89 5.06
CA ARG A 52 -8.22 -0.09 5.62
C ARG A 52 -7.40 -0.87 6.63
N ASN A 53 -8.02 -1.80 7.37
CA ASN A 53 -7.32 -2.65 8.32
C ASN A 53 -6.35 -3.61 7.62
N GLU A 54 -6.83 -4.31 6.59
CA GLU A 54 -6.03 -5.26 5.82
C GLU A 54 -4.92 -4.56 5.03
N SER A 55 -5.18 -3.37 4.50
CA SER A 55 -4.15 -2.57 3.84
C SER A 55 -3.08 -2.06 4.82
N LYS A 56 -3.47 -1.65 6.04
CA LYS A 56 -2.52 -1.28 7.11
C LYS A 56 -1.61 -2.46 7.45
N GLU A 57 -2.15 -3.66 7.67
CA GLU A 57 -1.35 -4.86 7.96
C GLU A 57 -0.38 -5.19 6.83
N TYR A 58 -0.85 -5.11 5.58
CA TYR A 58 -0.01 -5.36 4.42
C TYR A 58 1.16 -4.38 4.31
N LEU A 59 0.92 -3.09 4.52
CA LEU A 59 1.96 -2.07 4.49
C LEU A 59 2.93 -2.21 5.68
N MET A 60 2.42 -2.54 6.87
CA MET A 60 3.27 -2.83 8.03
C MET A 60 4.22 -3.99 7.78
N CYS A 61 3.74 -5.08 7.19
CA CYS A 61 4.59 -6.21 6.83
C CYS A 61 5.73 -5.76 5.90
N ARG A 62 5.43 -4.95 4.88
CA ARG A 62 6.44 -4.49 3.92
C ARG A 62 7.49 -3.58 4.57
N MET A 63 7.09 -2.72 5.50
CA MET A 63 8.04 -1.89 6.26
C MET A 63 8.92 -2.74 7.19
N GLN A 64 8.35 -3.72 7.89
CA GLN A 64 9.11 -4.61 8.79
C GLN A 64 10.12 -5.48 8.04
N ARG A 65 9.78 -5.92 6.83
CA ARG A 65 10.65 -6.73 5.95
C ARG A 65 11.60 -5.89 5.10
N GLN A 66 11.65 -4.56 5.33
CA GLN A 66 12.49 -3.65 4.55
C GLN A 66 12.19 -3.67 3.03
N LEU A 67 10.99 -4.13 2.65
CA LEU A 67 10.46 -4.10 1.29
C LEU A 67 9.89 -2.72 0.93
N MET A 68 9.75 -1.85 1.92
CA MET A 68 9.32 -0.46 1.79
C MET A 68 10.04 0.38 2.86
N ALA A 69 10.35 1.64 2.55
CA ALA A 69 10.89 2.58 3.52
C ALA A 69 9.91 2.73 4.71
N PRO A 70 10.40 2.74 5.96
CA PRO A 70 9.55 2.92 7.12
C PRO A 70 8.99 4.35 7.12
N GLU A 71 7.66 4.48 7.04
CA GLU A 71 6.93 5.74 7.17
C GLU A 71 5.87 5.63 8.26
N PRO A 72 5.60 6.71 9.02
CA PRO A 72 4.52 6.72 10.00
C PRO A 72 3.18 6.44 9.34
N LEU A 73 2.39 5.55 9.94
CA LEU A 73 1.06 5.18 9.47
C LEU A 73 0.10 6.38 9.35
N GLU A 74 0.31 7.41 10.18
CA GLU A 74 -0.41 8.69 10.12
C GLU A 74 -0.24 9.38 8.76
N LYS A 75 0.98 9.41 8.22
CA LYS A 75 1.27 10.00 6.90
C LYS A 75 0.71 9.15 5.75
N LEU A 76 0.58 7.85 5.98
CA LEU A 76 -0.08 6.92 5.07
C LEU A 76 -1.61 6.98 5.18
N GLY A 77 -2.15 7.86 6.03
CA GLY A 77 -3.58 8.12 6.15
C GLY A 77 -4.32 7.14 7.05
N PHE A 78 -3.65 6.43 7.95
CA PHE A 78 -4.25 5.48 8.91
C PHE A 78 -4.35 6.04 10.33
N ARG A 79 -4.43 7.38 10.48
CA ARG A 79 -4.50 8.03 11.79
C ARG A 79 -5.72 7.56 12.59
N ASP A 80 -6.85 7.41 11.90
CA ASP A 80 -8.10 6.83 12.39
C ASP A 80 -7.93 5.46 13.07
N LEU A 81 -7.03 4.62 12.55
CA LEU A 81 -6.81 3.26 13.04
C LEU A 81 -5.72 3.15 14.12
N MET A 82 -5.13 4.27 14.56
CA MET A 82 -4.11 4.29 15.62
C MET A 82 -4.71 4.70 16.97
N ASP A 83 -5.77 5.49 16.93
CA ASP A 83 -6.46 5.98 18.13
C ASP A 83 -7.35 4.89 18.78
N GLU A 84 -7.67 3.82 18.05
CA GLU A 84 -8.30 2.61 18.56
C GLU A 84 -7.25 1.57 19.01
N LYS A 85 -6.77 1.77 20.24
CA LYS A 85 -6.20 0.82 21.23
C LYS A 85 -5.36 -0.39 20.71
N PRO A 86 -4.11 -0.59 21.19
CA PRO A 86 -3.30 -1.73 20.81
C PRO A 86 -3.97 -3.04 21.27
N GLU A 87 -4.21 -3.95 20.34
CA GLU A 87 -4.48 -5.35 20.68
C GLU A 87 -3.34 -5.86 21.56
N ALA A 88 -3.75 -6.35 22.73
CA ALA A 88 -2.89 -6.97 23.72
C ALA A 88 -2.10 -8.09 23.05
N LYS A 89 -0.77 -7.90 22.92
CA LYS A 89 0.12 -9.05 22.77
C LYS A 89 0.13 -9.79 24.09
N ASP A 90 -0.59 -10.92 24.12
CA ASP A 90 -0.41 -12.02 25.05
C ASP A 90 1.09 -12.19 25.35
N LYS A 91 1.47 -11.88 26.60
CA LYS A 91 2.77 -12.22 27.15
C LYS A 91 2.59 -13.56 27.86
N TYR A 92 3.28 -14.59 27.36
CA TYR A 92 3.50 -15.85 28.06
C TYR A 92 4.26 -15.63 29.37
#